data_AF-A0A1J4PV65-F1
#
_entry.id   AF-A0A1J4PV65-F1
#
_cell.length_a   1.000
_cell.length_b   1.000
_cell.length_c   1.000
_cell.angle_alpha   90.00
_cell.angle_beta   90.00
_cell.angle_gamma   90.00
#
_symmetry.space_group_name_H-M   'P 1'
#
loop_
_entity.id
_entity.type
_entity.pdbx_description
1 polymer ?
#
loop_
_entity_poly.entity_id
_entity_poly.type
_entity_poly.pdbx_seq_one_letter_code
_entity_poly.pdbx_strand_id
1 'polypeptide(L)'
;MTGRHGIDRRSVLTSAALGGATIVGASALGGLDADAAFAAPMPSLDPAVSRSSFVDGRVSRIKGSTLDVVESDGTHRLVRLTNATSVWKLETVTAEAVETGDGLYARGVEMPDGSVAADAVWVNIVNLYVTVRGIERSRLHLSHGRNTLVGRIVAKRTTASFRGGALTSDLSQLKIGHHAQVLGAWRPADDSVDIARISVGH
;
A
#
# COMPACT_ATOMS: atom_id res chain seq x y z
N MET A 1 21.07 25.60 32.45
CA MET A 1 19.78 24.91 32.27
C MET A 1 19.80 24.27 30.89
N THR A 2 20.00 22.95 30.85
CA THR A 2 20.28 22.16 29.64
C THR A 2 18.99 21.51 29.15
N GLY A 3 18.36 22.09 28.12
CA GLY A 3 17.25 21.47 27.40
C GLY A 3 17.78 20.80 26.12
N ARG A 4 18.10 19.51 26.21
CA ARG A 4 18.38 18.68 25.02
C ARG A 4 17.09 18.60 24.18
N HIS A 5 17.10 19.20 22.99
CA HIS A 5 16.12 18.91 21.94
C HIS A 5 16.22 17.43 21.57
N GLY A 6 15.33 16.62 22.15
CA GLY A 6 15.10 15.25 21.73
C GLY A 6 14.48 15.30 20.35
N ILE A 7 15.25 14.87 19.35
CA ILE A 7 14.75 14.47 18.04
C ILE A 7 13.59 13.50 18.28
N ASP A 8 12.41 13.87 17.80
CA ASP A 8 11.17 13.13 18.02
C ASP A 8 11.32 11.73 17.42
N ARG A 9 11.34 10.69 18.27
CA ARG A 9 11.49 9.29 17.83
C ARG A 9 10.37 8.86 16.88
N ARG A 10 9.24 9.58 16.85
CA ARG A 10 8.15 9.39 15.87
C ARG A 10 8.43 9.99 14.50
N SER A 11 9.19 11.08 14.42
CA SER A 11 9.64 11.67 13.14
C SER A 11 10.70 10.79 12.46
N VAL A 12 11.54 10.13 13.27
CA VAL A 12 12.58 9.20 12.77
C VAL A 12 11.99 7.91 12.22
N LEU A 13 10.82 7.46 12.69
CA LEU A 13 10.16 6.28 12.13
C LEU A 13 9.47 6.57 10.79
N THR A 14 9.10 7.82 10.49
CA THR A 14 8.56 8.19 9.16
C THR A 14 9.64 8.23 8.08
N SER A 15 10.89 8.45 8.45
CA SER A 15 12.04 8.40 7.52
C SER A 15 12.80 7.06 7.55
N ALA A 16 12.61 6.22 8.58
CA ALA A 16 13.20 4.89 8.67
C ALA A 16 12.27 3.76 8.18
N ALA A 17 10.94 3.91 8.27
CA ALA A 17 9.99 3.06 7.54
C ALA A 17 10.11 3.28 6.01
N LEU A 18 10.68 4.41 5.60
CA LEU A 18 11.06 4.78 4.23
C LEU A 18 12.57 4.76 3.97
N GLY A 19 13.39 4.35 4.95
CA GLY A 19 14.85 4.34 4.88
C GLY A 19 15.42 3.11 4.18
N GLY A 20 14.70 2.61 3.18
CA GLY A 20 15.04 1.38 2.45
C GLY A 20 13.86 0.53 2.03
N ALA A 21 12.62 0.91 2.37
CA ALA A 21 11.43 0.40 1.70
C ALA A 21 11.05 1.36 0.59
N THR A 22 11.21 0.94 -0.66
CA THR A 22 10.57 1.61 -1.79
C THR A 22 9.07 1.65 -1.54
N ILE A 23 8.53 2.79 -1.12
CA ILE A 23 7.19 3.18 -1.57
C ILE A 23 7.34 3.26 -3.09
N VAL A 24 6.80 2.25 -3.78
CA VAL A 24 6.88 2.20 -5.23
C VAL A 24 6.10 3.39 -5.78
N GLY A 25 6.83 4.31 -6.41
CA GLY A 25 6.27 5.40 -7.18
C GLY A 25 5.49 4.88 -8.38
N ALA A 26 4.17 4.90 -8.25
CA ALA A 26 3.16 5.46 -9.14
C ALA A 26 3.14 5.26 -10.68
N SER A 27 4.10 4.60 -11.34
CA SER A 27 4.08 4.51 -12.81
C SER A 27 3.46 3.23 -13.38
N ALA A 28 2.82 2.39 -12.57
CA ALA A 28 2.38 1.07 -13.02
C ALA A 28 1.05 0.57 -12.42
N LEU A 29 0.22 1.42 -11.82
CA LEU A 29 -0.90 0.96 -11.01
C LEU A 29 -2.23 1.39 -11.60
N GLY A 30 -2.93 0.44 -12.23
CA GLY A 30 -4.34 0.70 -12.47
C GLY A 30 -5.21 -0.51 -12.72
N GLY A 31 -6.26 -0.57 -11.92
CA GLY A 31 -7.21 -1.64 -11.94
C GLY A 31 -7.85 -1.74 -10.57
N LEU A 32 -9.16 -1.96 -10.58
CA LEU A 32 -10.07 -2.11 -9.43
C LEU A 32 -9.71 -3.34 -8.55
N ASP A 33 -8.72 -4.11 -9.00
CA ASP A 33 -8.10 -5.25 -8.36
C ASP A 33 -6.59 -5.02 -8.42
N ALA A 34 -5.89 -5.15 -7.28
CA ALA A 34 -4.45 -4.93 -7.23
C ALA A 34 -3.74 -5.85 -8.24
N ASP A 35 -4.26 -7.06 -8.48
CA ASP A 35 -3.69 -7.98 -9.46
C ASP A 35 -3.87 -7.54 -10.92
N ALA A 36 -5.03 -6.97 -11.25
CA ALA A 36 -5.26 -6.36 -12.56
C ALA A 36 -4.41 -5.09 -12.75
N ALA A 37 -4.15 -4.37 -11.65
CA ALA A 37 -3.27 -3.21 -11.64
C ALA A 37 -1.82 -3.53 -12.01
N PHE A 38 -1.36 -4.76 -11.79
CA PHE A 38 0.01 -5.19 -12.11
C PHE A 38 0.14 -6.00 -13.42
N ALA A 39 -0.95 -6.45 -14.06
CA ALA A 39 -0.89 -7.47 -15.12
C ALA A 39 -1.31 -7.04 -16.54
N ALA A 40 -1.96 -5.88 -16.75
CA ALA A 40 -2.47 -5.48 -18.07
C ALA A 40 -2.07 -4.05 -18.48
N PRO A 41 -1.68 -3.80 -19.74
CA PRO A 41 -1.73 -2.46 -20.32
C PRO A 41 -3.19 -2.01 -20.36
N MET A 42 -3.53 -1.00 -19.56
CA MET A 42 -4.90 -0.51 -19.47
C MET A 42 -5.29 0.33 -20.68
N PRO A 43 -6.56 0.28 -21.12
CA PRO A 43 -7.10 1.27 -22.03
C PRO A 43 -7.07 2.65 -21.36
N SER A 44 -6.68 3.68 -22.12
CA SER A 44 -6.76 5.06 -21.64
C SER A 44 -8.21 5.38 -21.28
N LEU A 45 -8.38 6.21 -20.25
CA LEU A 45 -9.63 6.94 -20.05
C LEU A 45 -9.99 7.68 -21.34
N ASP A 46 -11.29 7.92 -21.51
CA ASP A 46 -11.91 8.77 -22.53
C ASP A 46 -10.90 9.77 -23.13
N PRO A 47 -10.68 9.81 -24.46
CA PRO A 47 -9.69 10.67 -25.10
C PRO A 47 -9.82 12.18 -24.77
N ALA A 48 -10.89 12.60 -24.08
CA ALA A 48 -11.06 13.94 -23.51
C ALA A 48 -10.31 14.17 -22.17
N VAL A 49 -9.87 13.16 -21.43
CA VAL A 49 -9.18 13.30 -20.13
C VAL A 49 -7.67 13.14 -20.33
N SER A 50 -6.97 14.26 -20.52
CA SER A 50 -5.61 14.25 -21.04
C SER A 50 -4.51 13.89 -20.02
N ARG A 51 -4.79 13.89 -18.69
CA ARG A 51 -3.79 13.57 -17.64
C ARG A 51 -4.43 13.00 -16.36
N SER A 52 -4.01 11.80 -15.95
CA SER A 52 -4.27 11.30 -14.60
C SER A 52 -3.37 12.01 -13.59
N SER A 53 -3.94 12.37 -12.44
CA SER A 53 -3.23 12.88 -11.27
C SER A 53 -3.05 11.77 -10.25
N PHE A 54 -1.93 11.82 -9.52
CA PHE A 54 -1.62 10.90 -8.44
C PHE A 54 -1.40 11.68 -7.15
N VAL A 55 -1.80 11.08 -6.02
CA VAL A 55 -1.57 11.62 -4.69
C VAL A 55 -1.09 10.47 -3.81
N ASP A 56 0.05 10.65 -3.15
CA ASP A 56 0.57 9.71 -2.17
C ASP A 56 0.81 10.41 -0.84
N GLY A 57 0.45 9.77 0.26
CA GLY A 57 0.66 10.38 1.58
C GLY A 57 -0.11 9.69 2.68
N ARG A 58 -0.35 10.43 3.76
CA ARG A 58 -1.09 9.95 4.93
C ARG A 58 -2.38 10.72 5.11
N VAL A 59 -3.49 10.02 5.33
CA VAL A 59 -4.77 10.65 5.64
C VAL A 59 -4.65 11.36 6.99
N SER A 60 -4.70 12.68 6.97
CA SER A 60 -4.62 13.52 8.18
C SER A 60 -6.01 13.85 8.74
N ARG A 61 -7.00 13.95 7.85
CA ARG A 61 -8.39 14.25 8.20
C ARG A 61 -9.34 13.70 7.15
N ILE A 62 -10.55 13.34 7.59
CA ILE A 62 -11.66 12.94 6.73
C ILE A 62 -12.82 13.89 6.98
N LYS A 63 -13.38 14.50 5.91
CA LYS A 63 -14.55 15.38 5.98
C LYS A 63 -15.56 14.97 4.90
N GLY A 64 -16.59 14.22 5.30
CA GLY A 64 -17.52 13.63 4.34
C GLY A 64 -16.78 12.67 3.42
N SER A 65 -16.90 12.86 2.11
CA SER A 65 -16.17 12.07 1.10
C SER A 65 -14.82 12.67 0.70
N THR A 66 -14.34 13.72 1.36
CA THR A 66 -13.04 14.34 1.07
C THR A 66 -12.02 13.93 2.12
N LEU A 67 -10.89 13.40 1.65
CA LEU A 67 -9.69 13.10 2.43
C LEU A 67 -8.71 14.27 2.32
N ASP A 68 -8.17 14.71 3.46
CA ASP A 68 -7.02 15.60 3.52
C ASP A 68 -5.77 14.74 3.71
N VAL A 69 -4.90 14.72 2.71
CA VAL A 69 -3.74 13.83 2.61
C VAL A 69 -2.48 14.67 2.74
N VAL A 70 -1.61 14.30 3.67
CA VAL A 70 -0.31 14.93 3.87
C VAL A 70 0.75 14.09 3.17
N GLU A 71 1.37 14.66 2.15
CA GLU A 71 2.46 14.04 1.41
C GLU A 71 3.76 14.05 2.23
N SER A 72 4.79 13.36 1.74
CA SER A 72 6.06 13.20 2.47
C SER A 72 6.81 14.50 2.74
N ASP A 73 6.60 15.54 1.93
CA ASP A 73 7.19 16.88 2.08
C ASP A 73 6.36 17.81 3.00
N GLY A 74 5.23 17.32 3.52
CA GLY A 74 4.30 18.09 4.34
C GLY A 74 3.22 18.83 3.55
N THR A 75 3.20 18.73 2.23
CA THR A 75 2.15 19.32 1.37
C THR A 75 0.80 18.64 1.64
N HIS A 76 -0.25 19.45 1.71
CA HIS A 76 -1.62 18.96 1.85
C HIS A 76 -2.30 18.85 0.49
N ARG A 77 -2.91 17.70 0.20
CA ARG A 77 -3.73 17.43 -0.99
C ARG A 77 -5.12 16.98 -0.59
N LEU A 78 -6.13 17.51 -1.27
CA LEU A 78 -7.51 17.09 -1.09
C LEU A 78 -7.87 16.01 -2.10
N VAL A 79 -8.29 14.84 -1.63
CA VAL A 79 -8.75 13.72 -2.45
C VAL A 79 -10.24 13.51 -2.22
N ARG A 80 -11.04 13.63 -3.27
CA ARG A 80 -12.49 13.44 -3.24
C ARG A 80 -12.83 12.02 -3.66
N LEU A 81 -13.50 11.29 -2.79
CA LEU A 81 -14.08 9.98 -3.06
C LEU A 81 -15.53 10.16 -3.55
N THR A 82 -15.96 9.25 -4.41
CA THR A 82 -17.33 9.14 -4.92
C THR A 82 -17.80 7.70 -4.83
N ASN A 83 -19.08 7.45 -5.10
CA ASN A 83 -19.62 6.08 -5.17
C ASN A 83 -19.01 5.25 -6.30
N ALA A 84 -18.35 5.89 -7.27
CA ALA A 84 -17.64 5.22 -8.36
C ALA A 84 -16.16 4.96 -8.02
N THR A 85 -15.65 5.49 -6.90
CA THR A 85 -14.26 5.29 -6.50
C THR A 85 -14.06 3.86 -6.00
N SER A 86 -13.11 3.16 -6.62
CA SER A 86 -12.68 1.86 -6.13
C SER A 86 -11.71 2.03 -4.98
N VAL A 87 -11.99 1.37 -3.85
CA VAL A 87 -11.13 1.41 -2.67
C VAL A 87 -10.61 0.01 -2.39
N TRP A 88 -9.29 -0.12 -2.29
CA TRP A 88 -8.62 -1.34 -1.91
C TRP A 88 -7.92 -1.14 -0.57
N LYS A 89 -8.18 -2.02 0.41
CA LYS A 89 -7.49 -2.08 1.70
C LYS A 89 -7.36 -3.56 2.07
N LEU A 90 -6.35 -4.23 1.50
CA LEU A 90 -6.21 -5.70 1.42
C LEU A 90 -7.22 -6.40 0.50
N GLU A 91 -8.45 -5.93 0.49
CA GLU A 91 -9.53 -6.36 -0.39
C GLU A 91 -10.29 -5.13 -0.91
N THR A 92 -11.20 -5.34 -1.85
CA THR A 92 -12.13 -4.30 -2.28
C THR A 92 -13.07 -3.95 -1.13
N VAL A 93 -13.06 -2.68 -0.74
CA VAL A 93 -13.85 -2.12 0.36
C VAL A 93 -14.54 -0.84 -0.11
N THR A 94 -15.35 -0.27 0.78
CA THR A 94 -15.98 1.03 0.56
C THR A 94 -15.18 2.14 1.22
N ALA A 95 -15.51 3.40 0.92
CA ALA A 95 -14.80 4.58 1.42
C ALA A 95 -14.78 4.68 2.97
N GLU A 96 -15.79 4.12 3.63
CA GLU A 96 -15.91 4.12 5.10
C GLU A 96 -14.81 3.31 5.80
N ALA A 97 -14.10 2.44 5.07
CA ALA A 97 -12.97 1.68 5.61
C ALA A 97 -11.68 2.51 5.69
N VAL A 98 -11.64 3.70 5.07
CA VAL A 98 -10.50 4.62 5.14
C VAL A 98 -10.53 5.35 6.49
N GLU A 99 -9.40 5.35 7.18
CA GLU A 99 -9.25 5.94 8.51
C GLU A 99 -8.16 7.00 8.53
N THR A 100 -8.29 7.97 9.44
CA THR A 100 -7.19 8.90 9.73
C THR A 100 -5.97 8.11 10.19
N GLY A 101 -4.82 8.44 9.61
CA GLY A 101 -3.57 7.74 9.84
C GLY A 101 -3.28 6.65 8.82
N ASP A 102 -4.21 6.27 7.93
CA ASP A 102 -3.89 5.38 6.82
C ASP A 102 -2.90 6.04 5.84
N GLY A 103 -1.97 5.24 5.32
CA GLY A 103 -1.25 5.54 4.10
C GLY A 103 -2.19 5.42 2.90
N LEU A 104 -2.06 6.34 1.96
CA LEU A 104 -2.94 6.48 0.82
C LEU A 104 -2.10 6.58 -0.45
N TYR A 105 -2.51 5.84 -1.47
CA TYR A 105 -2.14 6.11 -2.84
C TYR A 105 -3.43 6.25 -3.65
N ALA A 106 -3.65 7.41 -4.24
CA ALA A 106 -4.86 7.72 -4.99
C ALA A 106 -4.51 8.09 -6.44
N ARG A 107 -5.34 7.63 -7.36
CA ARG A 107 -5.33 8.01 -8.76
C ARG A 107 -6.66 8.64 -9.12
N GLY A 108 -6.62 9.72 -9.89
CA GLY A 108 -7.83 10.39 -10.34
C GLY A 108 -7.56 11.53 -11.31
N VAL A 109 -8.48 12.48 -11.31
CA VAL A 109 -8.42 13.69 -12.15
C VAL A 109 -8.30 14.92 -11.26
N GLU A 110 -7.37 15.82 -11.60
CA GLU A 110 -7.26 17.10 -10.92
C GLU A 110 -8.43 18.00 -11.31
N MET A 111 -9.07 18.60 -10.31
CA MET A 111 -10.23 19.45 -10.42
C MET A 111 -9.82 20.93 -10.44
N PRO A 112 -10.64 21.85 -10.98
CA PRO A 112 -10.32 23.28 -11.02
C PRO A 112 -10.07 23.94 -9.65
N ASP A 113 -10.52 23.31 -8.56
CA ASP A 113 -10.30 23.78 -7.18
C ASP A 113 -9.01 23.22 -6.55
N GLY A 114 -8.19 22.49 -7.32
CA GLY A 114 -6.94 21.87 -6.88
C GLY A 114 -7.12 20.54 -6.14
N SER A 115 -8.35 20.05 -5.97
CA SER A 115 -8.59 18.71 -5.43
C SER A 115 -8.42 17.63 -6.50
N VAL A 116 -8.29 16.38 -6.09
CA VAL A 116 -8.25 15.21 -6.99
C VAL A 116 -9.52 14.40 -6.81
N ALA A 117 -10.33 14.28 -7.86
CA ALA A 117 -11.46 13.35 -7.89
C ALA A 117 -10.94 11.94 -8.19
N ALA A 118 -10.93 11.06 -7.19
CA ALA A 118 -10.31 9.75 -7.28
C ALA A 118 -11.21 8.72 -7.99
N ASP A 119 -10.64 7.98 -8.94
CA ASP A 119 -11.25 6.79 -9.52
C ASP A 119 -10.84 5.51 -8.76
N ALA A 120 -9.64 5.51 -8.19
CA ALA A 120 -9.08 4.38 -7.47
C ALA A 120 -8.20 4.86 -6.31
N VAL A 121 -8.32 4.17 -5.19
CA VAL A 121 -7.59 4.42 -3.95
C VAL A 121 -7.09 3.10 -3.39
N TRP A 122 -5.78 3.03 -3.17
CA TRP A 122 -5.13 1.92 -2.49
C TRP A 122 -4.65 2.38 -1.12
N VAL A 123 -5.27 1.81 -0.10
CA VAL A 123 -5.05 2.15 1.30
C VAL A 123 -4.04 1.19 1.89
N ASN A 124 -2.98 1.74 2.47
CA ASN A 124 -1.88 1.03 3.09
C ASN A 124 -1.19 0.00 2.18
N ILE A 125 -1.34 0.10 0.86
CA ILE A 125 -0.74 -0.86 -0.06
C ILE A 125 0.78 -0.87 0.06
N VAL A 126 1.35 -2.07 0.12
CA VAL A 126 2.79 -2.27 0.09
C VAL A 126 3.15 -3.34 -0.93
N ASN A 127 4.27 -3.12 -1.62
CA ASN A 127 4.88 -4.07 -2.54
C ASN A 127 6.36 -4.23 -2.16
N LEU A 128 6.69 -5.33 -1.47
CA LEU A 128 7.97 -5.51 -0.79
C LEU A 128 8.72 -6.72 -1.35
N TYR A 129 9.99 -6.53 -1.70
CA TYR A 129 10.92 -7.64 -1.97
C TYR A 129 11.59 -8.11 -0.68
N VAL A 130 11.24 -9.29 -0.21
CA VAL A 130 11.63 -9.78 1.12
C VAL A 130 12.40 -11.09 1.03
N THR A 131 13.11 -11.40 2.12
CA THR A 131 13.57 -12.76 2.40
C THR A 131 12.75 -13.32 3.56
N VAL A 132 12.24 -14.54 3.42
CA VAL A 132 11.56 -15.25 4.51
C VAL A 132 12.60 -15.68 5.54
N ARG A 133 12.47 -15.22 6.78
CA ARG A 133 13.37 -15.53 7.91
C ARG A 133 12.77 -16.51 8.91
N GLY A 134 11.45 -16.60 8.97
CA GLY A 134 10.74 -17.51 9.86
C GLY A 134 9.30 -17.72 9.39
N ILE A 135 8.74 -18.88 9.70
CA ILE A 135 7.37 -19.26 9.33
C ILE A 135 6.68 -19.77 10.59
N GLU A 136 5.55 -19.17 10.90
CA GLU A 136 4.62 -19.59 11.95
C GLU A 136 3.26 -19.89 11.34
N ARG A 137 2.32 -20.41 12.15
CA ARG A 137 0.97 -20.77 11.70
C ARG A 137 0.21 -19.60 11.04
N SER A 138 0.38 -18.38 11.55
CA SER A 138 -0.36 -17.20 11.09
C SER A 138 0.54 -16.01 10.73
N ARG A 139 1.86 -16.22 10.69
CA ARG A 139 2.84 -15.13 10.50
C ARG A 139 4.06 -15.62 9.73
N LEU A 140 4.64 -14.71 8.97
CA LEU A 140 5.94 -14.82 8.35
C LEU A 140 6.84 -13.74 8.97
N HIS A 141 8.04 -14.14 9.40
CA HIS A 141 9.09 -13.19 9.73
C HIS A 141 9.85 -12.89 8.45
N LEU A 142 9.88 -11.62 8.06
CA LEU A 142 10.40 -11.18 6.78
C LEU A 142 11.53 -10.17 7.00
N SER A 143 12.52 -10.16 6.11
CA SER A 143 13.51 -9.09 6.05
C SER A 143 13.45 -8.37 4.71
N HIS A 144 13.44 -7.04 4.75
CA HIS A 144 13.55 -6.16 3.59
C HIS A 144 14.80 -5.28 3.76
N GLY A 145 15.87 -5.57 3.03
CA GLY A 145 17.17 -4.95 3.27
C GLY A 145 17.66 -5.19 4.71
N ARG A 146 17.87 -4.11 5.47
CA ARG A 146 18.27 -4.15 6.89
C ARG A 146 17.09 -4.21 7.87
N ASN A 147 15.87 -4.05 7.38
CA ASN A 147 14.68 -3.97 8.21
C ASN A 147 14.04 -5.35 8.36
N THR A 148 13.52 -5.62 9.55
CA THR A 148 12.69 -6.80 9.84
C THR A 148 11.24 -6.38 9.95
N LEU A 149 10.33 -7.17 9.39
CA LEU A 149 8.90 -6.93 9.48
C LEU A 149 8.13 -8.25 9.63
N VAL A 150 6.92 -8.15 10.16
CA VAL A 150 6.01 -9.29 10.32
C VAL A 150 4.95 -9.24 9.22
N GLY A 151 4.93 -10.26 8.39
CA GLY A 151 3.83 -10.51 7.47
C GLY A 151 2.78 -11.40 8.12
N ARG A 152 1.53 -10.96 8.22
CA ARG A 152 0.42 -11.73 8.76
C ARG A 152 -0.26 -12.52 7.65
N ILE A 153 -0.47 -13.82 7.90
CA ILE A 153 -1.26 -14.68 7.04
C ILE A 153 -2.73 -14.47 7.41
N VAL A 154 -3.48 -13.89 6.49
CA VAL A 154 -4.91 -13.63 6.63
C VAL A 154 -5.68 -14.80 6.05
N ALA A 155 -6.39 -15.53 6.92
CA ALA A 155 -7.16 -16.70 6.54
C ALA A 155 -8.11 -16.40 5.36
N LYS A 156 -8.11 -17.28 4.36
CA LYS A 156 -8.90 -17.19 3.11
C LYS A 156 -8.56 -16.01 2.19
N ARG A 157 -7.57 -15.18 2.52
CA ARG A 157 -7.14 -14.03 1.70
C ARG A 157 -5.71 -14.15 1.22
N THR A 158 -4.80 -14.56 2.08
CA THR A 158 -3.40 -14.73 1.69
C THR A 158 -3.27 -15.84 0.66
N THR A 159 -2.72 -15.49 -0.49
CA THR A 159 -2.37 -16.42 -1.57
C THR A 159 -0.87 -16.44 -1.81
N ALA A 160 -0.37 -17.50 -2.42
CA ALA A 160 0.99 -17.59 -2.92
C ALA A 160 1.02 -17.94 -4.41
N SER A 161 2.08 -17.49 -5.07
CA SER A 161 2.48 -17.98 -6.39
C SER A 161 3.91 -18.48 -6.32
N PHE A 162 4.18 -19.63 -6.95
CA PHE A 162 5.50 -20.23 -7.00
C PHE A 162 5.91 -20.39 -8.46
N ARG A 163 7.07 -19.83 -8.83
CA ARG A 163 7.67 -19.93 -10.17
C ARG A 163 6.72 -19.50 -11.29
N GLY A 164 5.98 -18.41 -11.07
CA GLY A 164 4.97 -17.90 -12.01
C GLY A 164 3.73 -18.78 -12.16
N GLY A 165 3.55 -19.80 -11.30
CA GLY A 165 2.36 -20.63 -11.28
C GLY A 165 1.10 -19.89 -10.82
N ALA A 166 -0.04 -20.57 -10.97
CA ALA A 166 -1.33 -20.06 -10.52
C ALA A 166 -1.35 -19.74 -9.02
N LEU A 167 -2.22 -18.81 -8.62
CA LEU A 167 -2.43 -18.47 -7.21
C LEU A 167 -3.00 -19.66 -6.44
N THR A 168 -2.46 -19.90 -5.26
CA THR A 168 -2.93 -20.92 -4.35
C THR A 168 -3.02 -20.39 -2.93
N SER A 169 -3.98 -20.88 -2.14
CA SER A 169 -4.00 -20.65 -0.69
C SER A 169 -3.04 -21.58 0.06
N ASP A 170 -2.44 -22.56 -0.61
CA ASP A 170 -1.46 -23.47 -0.01
C ASP A 170 -0.08 -22.80 0.08
N LEU A 171 0.31 -22.50 1.31
CA LEU A 171 1.59 -21.88 1.64
C LEU A 171 2.69 -22.90 1.97
N SER A 172 2.41 -24.21 1.89
CA SER A 172 3.32 -25.29 2.30
C SER A 172 4.65 -25.31 1.56
N GLN A 173 4.71 -24.69 0.38
CA GLN A 173 5.93 -24.58 -0.42
C GLN A 173 6.81 -23.39 -0.01
N LEU A 174 6.34 -22.48 0.86
CA LEU A 174 7.20 -21.43 1.41
C LEU A 174 8.26 -22.05 2.32
N LYS A 175 9.49 -21.56 2.18
CA LYS A 175 10.63 -21.99 3.00
C LYS A 175 11.38 -20.78 3.52
N ILE A 176 11.99 -20.94 4.69
CA ILE A 176 12.98 -19.99 5.19
C ILE A 176 14.11 -19.88 4.16
N GLY A 177 14.55 -18.66 3.90
CA GLY A 177 15.54 -18.33 2.88
C GLY A 177 14.95 -18.00 1.51
N HIS A 178 13.66 -18.24 1.26
CA HIS A 178 13.04 -17.81 0.01
C HIS A 178 13.07 -16.29 -0.14
N HIS A 179 13.53 -15.85 -1.31
CA HIS A 179 13.29 -14.49 -1.79
C HIS A 179 11.88 -14.43 -2.39
N ALA A 180 11.11 -13.45 -1.96
CA ALA A 180 9.71 -13.32 -2.33
C ALA A 180 9.34 -11.85 -2.58
N GLN A 181 8.35 -11.64 -3.43
CA GLN A 181 7.63 -10.37 -3.53
C GLN A 181 6.33 -10.49 -2.73
N VAL A 182 6.09 -9.57 -1.81
CA VAL A 182 4.88 -9.50 -0.98
C VAL A 182 4.06 -8.31 -1.41
N LEU A 183 2.82 -8.56 -1.81
CA LEU A 183 1.77 -7.57 -1.93
C LEU A 183 0.87 -7.68 -0.70
N GLY A 184 0.59 -6.56 -0.05
CA GLY A 184 -0.22 -6.57 1.16
C GLY A 184 -0.67 -5.19 1.59
N ALA A 185 -1.32 -5.15 2.76
CA ALA A 185 -1.77 -3.93 3.40
C ALA A 185 -1.01 -3.74 4.72
N TRP A 186 -0.28 -2.64 4.84
CA TRP A 186 0.38 -2.21 6.07
C TRP A 186 -0.66 -1.88 7.17
N ARG A 187 -0.31 -2.17 8.41
CA ARG A 187 -1.14 -1.87 9.58
C ARG A 187 -0.45 -0.81 10.43
N PRO A 188 -0.94 0.44 10.44
CA PRO A 188 -0.37 1.51 11.25
C PRO A 188 -0.31 1.18 12.75
N ALA A 189 -1.23 0.36 13.25
CA ALA A 189 -1.37 0.05 14.68
C ALA A 189 -0.22 -0.80 15.24
N ASP A 190 0.34 -1.72 14.45
CA ASP A 190 1.34 -2.71 14.90
C ASP A 190 2.52 -2.88 13.94
N ASP A 191 2.59 -2.06 12.90
CA ASP A 191 3.62 -2.04 11.85
C ASP A 191 3.77 -3.36 11.07
N SER A 192 2.79 -4.25 11.19
CA SER A 192 2.76 -5.51 10.44
C SER A 192 2.10 -5.33 9.07
N VAL A 193 2.29 -6.31 8.19
CA VAL A 193 1.67 -6.32 6.86
C VAL A 193 0.70 -7.49 6.78
N ASP A 194 -0.58 -7.22 6.59
CA ASP A 194 -1.53 -8.26 6.19
C ASP A 194 -1.24 -8.66 4.74
N ILE A 195 -0.88 -9.93 4.50
CA ILE A 195 -0.42 -10.40 3.20
C ILE A 195 -1.63 -10.71 2.30
N ALA A 196 -1.74 -10.03 1.16
CA ALA A 196 -2.67 -10.42 0.09
C ALA A 196 -2.06 -11.54 -0.75
N ARG A 197 -0.81 -11.35 -1.19
CA ARG A 197 -0.08 -12.29 -2.04
C ARG A 197 1.40 -12.35 -1.67
N ILE A 198 1.97 -13.55 -1.77
CA ILE A 198 3.41 -13.77 -1.75
C ILE A 198 3.87 -14.57 -2.98
N SER A 199 4.74 -13.97 -3.80
CA SER A 199 5.27 -14.59 -5.01
C SER A 199 6.73 -15.00 -4.82
N VAL A 200 7.08 -16.24 -5.16
CA VAL A 200 8.45 -16.78 -5.04
C VAL A 200 8.96 -17.26 -6.39
N GLY A 201 10.19 -16.90 -6.76
CA GLY A 201 10.88 -17.42 -7.95
C GLY A 201 10.45 -16.77 -9.26
N HIS A 202 10.36 -15.43 -9.27
CA HIS A 202 10.36 -14.65 -10.50
C HIS A 202 11.74 -14.61 -11.14
#